data_AF-A0A7K2HLP2-F1
#
_entry.id   AF-A0A7K2HLP2-F1
#
_cell.length_a   1.000
_cell.length_b   1.000
_cell.length_c   1.000
_cell.angle_alpha   90.00
_cell.angle_beta   90.00
_cell.angle_gamma   90.00
#
_symmetry.space_group_name_H-M   'P 1'
#
loop_
_entity.id
_entity.type
_entity.pdbx_description
1 polymer ?
#
loop_
_entity_poly.entity_id
_entity_poly.type
_entity_poly.pdbx_seq_one_letter_code
_entity_poly.pdbx_strand_id
1 'polypeptide(L)'
;MYGYLTKDKKFGDEPEEGAEFDPQDLAGALDADDVFCLIGTNPKDYGPAKTVVGPKSDGLVRIENAYVRKAHRAFVYRSHSGRYGEVNSEEGYQNLRRFLFGRWTVKVGLEGLTSPQDVPGDDQVTWQADLRLAIRGLPIVLSEQRADQYCPIQLDDELRRLGDSPDHPVPLLSTFLMDPAELSDTGEVPHEGRARYSLVLRVSKLAQRNSIFDFSDHLEQVFDWADSLIVDVGPNADRTGIEAYPAWNSSIGGPIDGFDPITQGLPDAGEHNTPVKAGRSDETWRFSVPLPDVARKLEIFGDNARLTFQIEDRDA
;
A
#
# COMPACT_ATOMS: atom_id res chain seq x y z
N MET A 1 9.01 19.62 15.93
CA MET A 1 8.00 18.55 16.12
C MET A 1 7.71 18.30 17.60
N TYR A 2 8.70 18.27 18.48
CA TYR A 2 8.51 18.03 19.93
C TYR A 2 7.33 18.79 20.56
N GLY A 3 7.32 20.12 20.47
CA GLY A 3 6.23 20.95 20.98
C GLY A 3 4.83 20.72 20.39
N TYR A 4 4.71 20.01 19.26
CA TYR A 4 3.43 19.63 18.65
C TYR A 4 3.01 18.20 19.00
N LEU A 5 3.96 17.29 19.20
CA LEU A 5 3.72 15.86 19.41
C LEU A 5 3.77 15.45 20.88
N THR A 6 4.30 16.30 21.76
CA THR A 6 4.41 15.99 23.19
C THR A 6 3.34 16.71 23.97
N LYS A 7 2.52 15.93 24.69
CA LYS A 7 1.47 16.46 25.57
C LYS A 7 2.06 17.49 26.55
N ASP A 8 1.33 18.58 26.74
CA ASP A 8 1.67 19.68 27.66
C ASP A 8 2.93 20.50 27.29
N LYS A 9 3.49 20.29 26.09
CA LYS A 9 4.57 21.13 25.52
C LYS A 9 3.99 22.18 24.58
N LYS A 10 4.78 23.22 24.31
CA LYS A 10 4.43 24.35 23.44
C LYS A 10 5.32 24.38 22.21
N PHE A 11 4.84 25.03 21.16
CA PHE A 11 5.67 25.31 19.98
C PHE A 11 6.95 26.06 20.38
N GLY A 12 8.09 25.53 19.95
CA GLY A 12 9.41 26.05 20.29
C GLY A 12 10.07 25.35 21.48
N ASP A 13 9.34 24.52 22.24
CA ASP A 13 9.96 23.66 23.25
C ASP A 13 10.85 22.62 22.57
N GLU A 14 11.99 22.33 23.20
CA GLU A 14 12.94 21.29 22.80
C GLU A 14 12.89 20.13 23.82
N PRO A 15 13.16 18.89 23.37
CA PRO A 15 13.34 17.78 24.29
C PRO A 15 14.48 18.06 25.27
N GLU A 16 14.37 17.54 26.49
CA GLU A 16 15.43 17.66 27.48
C GLU A 16 16.75 17.11 26.93
N GLU A 17 17.88 17.71 27.33
CA GLU A 17 19.19 17.30 26.84
C GLU A 17 19.45 15.82 27.14
N GLY A 18 19.63 15.01 26.10
CA GLY A 18 19.80 13.55 26.21
C GLY A 18 18.51 12.72 26.19
N ALA A 19 17.33 13.35 26.11
CA ALA A 19 16.08 12.63 25.90
C ALA A 19 15.98 12.11 24.45
N GLU A 20 15.60 10.85 24.30
CA GLU A 20 15.32 10.26 22.99
C GLU A 20 13.96 10.76 22.49
N PHE A 21 13.98 11.55 21.41
CA PHE A 21 12.78 12.05 20.75
C PHE A 21 12.72 11.49 19.33
N ASP A 22 11.72 10.64 19.07
CA ASP A 22 11.39 10.17 17.73
C ASP A 22 10.30 11.08 17.12
N PRO A 23 10.60 11.88 16.08
CA PRO A 23 9.60 12.72 15.41
C PRO A 23 8.52 11.93 14.67
N GLN A 24 8.68 10.61 14.54
CA GLN A 24 7.74 9.69 13.90
C GLN A 24 6.82 8.99 14.91
N ASP A 25 7.02 9.21 16.21
CA ASP A 25 6.14 8.74 17.27
C ASP A 25 5.22 9.89 17.73
N LEU A 26 3.90 9.65 17.69
CA LEU A 26 2.90 10.61 18.15
C LEU A 26 2.87 10.73 19.67
N ALA A 27 3.50 9.81 20.42
CA ALA A 27 3.52 9.80 21.89
C ALA A 27 2.12 9.97 22.54
N GLY A 28 1.08 9.46 21.85
CA GLY A 28 -0.31 9.57 22.27
C GLY A 28 -0.96 10.95 22.11
N ALA A 29 -0.34 11.89 21.39
CA ALA A 29 -0.95 13.19 21.08
C ALA A 29 -2.15 13.09 20.13
N LEU A 30 -2.11 12.12 19.20
CA LEU A 30 -3.18 11.77 18.27
C LEU A 30 -3.24 10.25 18.11
N ASP A 31 -4.41 9.73 17.72
CA ASP A 31 -4.50 8.36 17.21
C ASP A 31 -3.79 8.29 15.85
N ALA A 32 -3.02 7.23 15.60
CA ALA A 32 -2.34 7.05 14.34
C ALA A 32 -3.32 6.82 13.18
N ASP A 33 -4.50 6.25 13.46
CA ASP A 33 -5.56 6.08 12.46
C ASP A 33 -6.18 7.43 12.02
N ASP A 34 -6.00 8.49 12.81
CA ASP A 34 -6.39 9.87 12.46
C ASP A 34 -5.28 10.64 11.73
N VAL A 35 -4.16 9.98 11.40
CA VAL A 35 -3.01 10.60 10.73
C VAL A 35 -2.77 9.98 9.36
N PHE A 36 -2.57 10.83 8.37
CA PHE A 36 -2.25 10.45 7.00
C PHE A 36 -0.97 11.12 6.51
N CYS A 37 -0.02 10.32 6.04
CA CYS A 37 1.24 10.75 5.48
C CYS A 37 1.22 10.58 3.94
N LEU A 38 1.23 11.71 3.23
CA LEU A 38 1.53 11.74 1.80
C LEU A 38 3.06 11.87 1.64
N ILE A 39 3.67 10.95 0.88
CA ILE A 39 5.12 10.81 0.80
C ILE A 39 5.58 10.91 -0.65
N GLY A 40 6.33 11.95 -0.97
CA GLY A 40 6.98 12.13 -2.27
C GLY A 40 8.17 11.19 -2.45
N THR A 41 8.32 10.64 -3.66
CA THR A 41 9.41 9.70 -4.00
C THR A 41 10.20 10.13 -5.25
N ASN A 42 10.00 11.37 -5.73
CA ASN A 42 10.66 11.87 -6.93
C ASN A 42 11.60 13.06 -6.63
N PRO A 43 12.89 12.81 -6.36
CA PRO A 43 13.83 13.88 -6.09
C PRO A 43 14.32 14.59 -7.35
N LYS A 44 14.08 14.01 -8.55
CA LYS A 44 14.62 14.51 -9.82
C LYS A 44 13.93 15.79 -10.28
N ASP A 45 12.65 15.95 -9.91
CA ASP A 45 11.85 17.11 -10.27
C ASP A 45 11.97 18.27 -9.26
N TYR A 46 12.74 18.06 -8.18
CA TYR A 46 13.14 19.11 -7.25
C TYR A 46 14.42 19.79 -7.74
N GLY A 47 14.50 21.12 -7.59
CA GLY A 47 15.57 21.96 -8.14
C GLY A 47 17.00 21.65 -7.63
N PRO A 48 17.97 22.59 -7.74
CA PRO A 48 19.39 22.32 -7.46
C PRO A 48 19.73 21.85 -6.03
N ALA A 49 18.77 21.84 -5.09
CA ALA A 49 18.90 21.27 -3.74
C ALA A 49 18.98 19.73 -3.71
N LYS A 50 18.76 19.05 -4.85
CA LYS A 50 18.79 17.58 -5.03
C LYS A 50 20.02 16.85 -4.46
N THR A 51 21.16 17.52 -4.34
CA THR A 51 22.46 16.87 -4.09
C THR A 51 22.68 16.46 -2.63
N VAL A 52 21.91 17.02 -1.69
CA VAL A 52 22.19 16.85 -0.25
C VAL A 52 21.43 15.67 0.39
N VAL A 53 20.25 15.33 -0.15
CA VAL A 53 19.29 14.46 0.54
C VAL A 53 19.39 13.00 0.11
N GLY A 54 19.84 12.74 -1.12
CA GLY A 54 19.99 11.39 -1.70
C GLY A 54 18.77 10.92 -2.49
N PRO A 55 18.87 9.78 -3.22
CA PRO A 55 17.83 9.32 -4.15
C PRO A 55 16.55 8.78 -3.47
N LYS A 56 16.63 8.33 -2.22
CA LYS A 56 15.46 7.94 -1.40
C LYS A 56 14.78 9.18 -0.78
N SER A 57 14.31 10.12 -1.59
CA SER A 57 13.70 11.38 -1.14
C SER A 57 12.71 11.96 -2.14
N ASP A 58 11.98 12.99 -1.73
CA ASP A 58 11.20 13.87 -2.62
C ASP A 58 12.02 15.06 -3.16
N GLY A 59 13.33 15.07 -2.88
CA GLY A 59 14.28 16.13 -3.21
C GLY A 59 14.58 17.10 -2.05
N LEU A 60 13.79 17.08 -0.96
CA LEU A 60 14.03 17.85 0.26
C LEU A 60 14.04 16.97 1.52
N VAL A 61 13.10 16.04 1.61
CA VAL A 61 12.87 15.16 2.76
C VAL A 61 13.15 13.73 2.34
N ARG A 62 13.98 13.03 3.13
CA ARG A 62 14.21 11.60 2.92
C ARG A 62 12.95 10.81 3.25
N ILE A 63 12.68 9.77 2.46
CA ILE A 63 11.53 8.88 2.67
C ILE A 63 11.55 8.28 4.08
N GLU A 64 12.74 7.94 4.61
CA GLU A 64 12.94 7.44 5.98
C GLU A 64 12.44 8.37 7.10
N ASN A 65 12.28 9.66 6.80
CA ASN A 65 11.85 10.70 7.74
C ASN A 65 10.48 11.30 7.41
N ALA A 66 9.82 10.84 6.34
CA ALA A 66 8.63 11.48 5.77
C ALA A 66 7.30 10.92 6.31
N TYR A 67 7.32 10.19 7.41
CA TYR A 67 6.16 9.46 7.92
C TYR A 67 6.09 9.45 9.44
N VAL A 68 4.87 9.20 9.92
CA VAL A 68 4.55 8.84 11.30
C VAL A 68 4.31 7.33 11.38
N ARG A 69 4.81 6.68 12.43
CA ARG A 69 4.62 5.25 12.66
C ARG A 69 3.14 4.94 12.92
N LYS A 70 2.66 3.84 12.36
CA LYS A 70 1.31 3.29 12.37
C LYS A 70 0.25 4.14 11.66
N ALA A 71 0.62 5.33 11.20
CA ALA A 71 -0.25 6.19 10.43
C ALA A 71 -0.47 5.66 9.02
N HIS A 72 -1.56 6.09 8.39
CA HIS A 72 -1.84 5.79 7.00
C HIS A 72 -0.79 6.43 6.07
N ARG A 73 -0.39 5.72 5.02
CA ARG A 73 0.64 6.19 4.07
C ARG A 73 0.20 6.04 2.62
N ALA A 74 0.50 7.06 1.82
CA ALA A 74 0.48 6.95 0.37
C ALA A 74 1.80 7.50 -0.20
N PHE A 75 2.45 6.70 -1.03
CA PHE A 75 3.69 7.06 -1.70
C PHE A 75 3.38 7.54 -3.12
N VAL A 76 3.76 8.76 -3.45
CA VAL A 76 3.46 9.36 -4.75
C VAL A 76 4.75 9.77 -5.44
N TYR A 77 4.85 9.50 -6.74
CA TYR A 77 6.03 9.88 -7.52
C TYR A 77 6.03 11.37 -7.89
N ARG A 78 6.13 12.19 -6.85
CA ARG A 78 6.10 13.65 -6.86
C ARG A 78 7.28 14.19 -6.05
N SER A 79 7.71 15.40 -6.40
CA SER A 79 8.73 16.13 -5.65
C SER A 79 8.10 16.81 -4.43
N HIS A 80 8.92 17.30 -3.50
CA HIS A 80 8.42 17.96 -2.30
C HIS A 80 7.50 19.16 -2.62
N SER A 81 7.96 20.00 -3.56
CA SER A 81 7.24 21.20 -3.99
C SER A 81 7.51 21.51 -5.46
N GLY A 82 7.03 22.67 -5.92
CA GLY A 82 7.15 23.11 -7.30
C GLY A 82 6.01 22.59 -8.19
N ARG A 83 6.19 22.74 -9.50
CA ARG A 83 5.15 22.43 -10.50
C ARG A 83 4.72 20.95 -10.49
N TYR A 84 5.66 20.05 -10.20
CA TYR A 84 5.41 18.61 -10.09
C TYR A 84 5.40 18.13 -8.64
N GLY A 85 5.21 19.07 -7.70
CA GLY A 85 5.24 18.79 -6.28
C GLY A 85 3.95 18.16 -5.76
N GLU A 86 4.04 17.51 -4.60
CA GLU A 86 2.92 16.82 -3.93
C GLU A 86 1.67 17.70 -3.80
N VAL A 87 1.83 18.95 -3.35
CA VAL A 87 0.71 19.88 -3.11
C VAL A 87 -0.04 20.28 -4.40
N ASN A 88 0.63 20.24 -5.55
CA ASN A 88 0.04 20.60 -6.84
C ASN A 88 -0.41 19.36 -7.64
N SER A 89 -0.41 18.18 -7.02
CA SER A 89 -0.63 16.90 -7.69
C SER A 89 -2.07 16.40 -7.52
N GLU A 90 -2.58 15.75 -8.56
CA GLU A 90 -3.87 15.05 -8.52
C GLU A 90 -3.81 13.89 -7.52
N GLU A 91 -2.66 13.23 -7.39
CA GLU A 91 -2.43 12.17 -6.41
C GLU A 91 -2.59 12.69 -4.97
N GLY A 92 -1.99 13.83 -4.65
CA GLY A 92 -2.13 14.46 -3.34
C GLY A 92 -3.58 14.88 -3.06
N TYR A 93 -4.24 15.51 -4.03
CA TYR A 93 -5.64 15.90 -3.91
C TYR A 93 -6.56 14.69 -3.68
N GLN A 94 -6.45 13.64 -4.50
CA GLN A 94 -7.34 12.49 -4.44
C GLN A 94 -7.11 11.62 -3.20
N ASN A 95 -5.87 11.52 -2.70
CA ASN A 95 -5.57 10.89 -1.42
C ASN A 95 -6.17 11.68 -0.25
N LEU A 96 -5.93 12.99 -0.19
CA LEU A 96 -6.46 13.84 0.90
C LEU A 96 -7.99 13.82 0.94
N ARG A 97 -8.64 13.97 -0.22
CA ARG A 97 -10.10 13.92 -0.34
C ARG A 97 -10.64 12.59 0.20
N ARG A 98 -9.98 11.47 -0.09
CA ARG A 98 -10.37 10.13 0.37
C ARG A 98 -10.11 9.92 1.85
N PHE A 99 -8.97 10.38 2.36
CA PHE A 99 -8.70 10.33 3.78
C PHE A 99 -9.75 11.12 4.60
N LEU A 100 -10.16 12.29 4.12
CA LEU A 100 -11.13 13.14 4.83
C LEU A 100 -12.58 12.69 4.70
N PHE A 101 -12.98 12.17 3.53
CA PHE A 101 -14.40 11.92 3.22
C PHE A 101 -14.70 10.50 2.72
N GLY A 102 -13.70 9.63 2.66
CA GLY A 102 -13.90 8.23 2.30
C GLY A 102 -14.66 7.52 3.41
N ARG A 103 -15.71 6.81 3.03
CA ARG A 103 -16.57 6.03 3.93
C ARG A 103 -15.87 4.78 4.45
N TRP A 104 -15.19 4.03 3.57
CA TRP A 104 -14.55 2.78 3.95
C TRP A 104 -13.04 2.91 4.02
N THR A 105 -12.45 2.59 5.17
CA THR A 105 -11.00 2.38 5.29
C THR A 105 -10.67 0.98 4.82
N VAL A 106 -9.63 0.82 4.02
CA VAL A 106 -9.08 -0.48 3.61
C VAL A 106 -7.63 -0.53 4.04
N LYS A 107 -7.28 -1.48 4.90
CA LYS A 107 -5.90 -1.82 5.28
C LYS A 107 -5.56 -3.18 4.67
N VAL A 108 -4.39 -3.28 4.03
CA VAL A 108 -3.91 -4.49 3.37
C VAL A 108 -2.63 -4.96 4.07
N GLY A 109 -2.55 -6.25 4.38
CA GLY A 109 -1.34 -6.91 4.85
C GLY A 109 -0.88 -8.00 3.90
N LEU A 110 0.35 -8.46 4.09
CA LEU A 110 0.92 -9.64 3.43
C LEU A 110 1.34 -10.64 4.50
N GLU A 111 0.89 -11.87 4.36
CA GLU A 111 1.17 -12.95 5.30
C GLU A 111 1.72 -14.19 4.58
N GLY A 112 2.32 -15.09 5.34
CA GLY A 112 2.80 -16.38 4.84
C GLY A 112 4.13 -16.29 4.10
N LEU A 113 4.95 -15.29 4.41
CA LEU A 113 6.34 -15.23 3.96
C LEU A 113 7.16 -16.34 4.62
N THR A 114 8.07 -16.93 3.86
CA THR A 114 9.04 -17.92 4.33
C THR A 114 10.37 -17.25 4.57
N SER A 115 11.09 -17.71 5.60
CA SER A 115 12.43 -17.20 5.83
C SER A 115 13.30 -17.56 4.65
N PRO A 116 14.02 -16.60 4.03
CA PRO A 116 15.17 -16.95 3.23
C PRO A 116 16.03 -17.86 4.11
N GLN A 117 16.44 -19.01 3.56
CA GLN A 117 17.43 -19.81 4.26
C GLN A 117 18.69 -18.94 4.39
N ASP A 118 19.30 -18.91 5.57
CA ASP A 118 20.64 -18.33 5.72
C ASP A 118 21.58 -19.10 4.79
N VAL A 119 21.84 -18.57 3.59
CA VAL A 119 22.82 -19.15 2.68
C VAL A 119 24.19 -18.94 3.36
N PRO A 120 24.92 -20.01 3.75
CA PRO A 120 26.20 -19.84 4.41
C PRO A 120 27.21 -19.24 3.42
N GLY A 121 27.76 -18.05 3.71
CA GLY A 121 28.79 -17.39 2.91
C GLY A 121 28.57 -15.88 2.74
N ASP A 122 29.34 -15.27 1.83
CA ASP A 122 29.21 -13.85 1.41
C ASP A 122 28.10 -13.65 0.35
N ASP A 123 27.35 -14.70 0.04
CA ASP A 123 26.27 -14.68 -0.94
C ASP A 123 24.96 -14.36 -0.22
N GLN A 124 24.39 -13.20 -0.51
CA GLN A 124 23.10 -12.76 0.01
C GLN A 124 22.07 -12.67 -1.09
N VAL A 125 20.86 -13.14 -0.78
CA VAL A 125 19.68 -12.97 -1.61
C VAL A 125 18.73 -12.08 -0.87
N THR A 126 18.24 -11.04 -1.56
CA THR A 126 17.21 -10.15 -1.04
C THR A 126 15.98 -10.19 -1.95
N TRP A 127 14.80 -10.36 -1.35
CA TRP A 127 13.52 -10.29 -2.04
C TRP A 127 12.86 -8.94 -1.78
N GLN A 128 12.39 -8.33 -2.86
CA GLN A 128 11.71 -7.04 -2.82
C GLN A 128 10.43 -7.06 -3.67
N ALA A 129 9.54 -6.13 -3.39
CA ALA A 129 8.30 -5.96 -4.13
C ALA A 129 8.07 -4.51 -4.58
N ASP A 130 7.58 -4.39 -5.82
CA ASP A 130 6.92 -3.19 -6.32
C ASP A 130 5.41 -3.31 -6.06
N LEU A 131 4.80 -2.24 -5.56
CA LEU A 131 3.36 -2.16 -5.31
C LEU A 131 2.76 -0.92 -5.97
N ARG A 132 1.57 -1.06 -6.55
CA ARG A 132 0.75 0.09 -6.99
C ARG A 132 -0.72 -0.07 -6.63
N LEU A 133 -1.33 1.00 -6.14
CA LEU A 133 -2.76 1.12 -5.90
C LEU A 133 -3.41 2.07 -6.91
N ALA A 134 -4.48 1.64 -7.56
CA ALA A 134 -5.36 2.50 -8.34
C ALA A 134 -6.83 2.28 -7.94
N ILE A 135 -7.68 3.29 -8.14
CA ILE A 135 -9.12 3.25 -7.86
C ILE A 135 -9.89 3.57 -9.14
N ARG A 136 -10.97 2.83 -9.41
CA ARG A 136 -11.85 3.05 -10.57
C ARG A 136 -12.35 4.48 -10.61
N GLY A 137 -12.36 5.06 -11.80
CA GLY A 137 -12.76 6.44 -12.04
C GLY A 137 -11.66 7.48 -11.83
N LEU A 138 -10.46 7.08 -11.41
CA LEU A 138 -9.29 7.96 -11.38
C LEU A 138 -8.31 7.64 -12.50
N PRO A 139 -7.74 8.67 -13.18
CA PRO A 139 -6.71 8.49 -14.20
C PRO A 139 -5.29 8.45 -13.61
N ILE A 140 -5.15 8.15 -12.31
CA ILE A 140 -3.88 8.23 -11.56
C ILE A 140 -3.62 6.98 -10.73
N VAL A 141 -2.35 6.77 -10.38
CA VAL A 141 -1.93 5.82 -9.34
C VAL A 141 -1.96 6.56 -8.00
N LEU A 142 -2.72 6.05 -7.02
CA LEU A 142 -2.87 6.72 -5.73
C LEU A 142 -1.69 6.50 -4.80
N SER A 143 -1.08 5.31 -4.85
CA SER A 143 0.12 5.01 -4.09
C SER A 143 0.98 4.04 -4.87
N GLU A 144 2.29 4.29 -4.92
CA GLU A 144 3.27 3.38 -5.52
C GLU A 144 4.60 3.36 -4.78
N GLN A 145 5.14 2.15 -4.65
CA GLN A 145 6.45 1.88 -4.07
C GLN A 145 7.20 1.00 -5.05
N ARG A 146 8.35 1.47 -5.55
CA ARG A 146 9.07 0.81 -6.64
C ARG A 146 10.57 0.89 -6.52
N ALA A 147 11.26 -0.15 -7.01
CA ALA A 147 12.71 -0.21 -7.04
C ALA A 147 13.33 0.91 -7.90
N ASP A 148 12.73 1.26 -9.05
CA ASP A 148 13.20 2.34 -9.93
C ASP A 148 12.99 3.76 -9.34
N GLN A 149 12.19 3.85 -8.28
CA GLN A 149 11.96 5.05 -7.46
C GLN A 149 12.75 5.00 -6.14
N TYR A 150 13.63 4.01 -5.98
CA TYR A 150 14.44 3.78 -4.78
C TYR A 150 13.61 3.52 -3.50
N CYS A 151 12.35 3.12 -3.64
CA CYS A 151 11.45 2.81 -2.52
C CYS A 151 10.67 1.50 -2.74
N PRO A 152 11.33 0.37 -3.04
CA PRO A 152 10.65 -0.92 -3.05
C PRO A 152 10.37 -1.40 -1.62
N ILE A 153 9.35 -2.26 -1.46
CA ILE A 153 9.09 -2.96 -0.19
C ILE A 153 10.11 -4.08 -0.04
N GLN A 154 10.79 -4.18 1.10
CA GLN A 154 11.76 -5.24 1.39
C GLN A 154 11.06 -6.41 2.10
N LEU A 155 10.90 -7.55 1.41
CA LEU A 155 10.10 -8.68 1.89
C LEU A 155 10.81 -9.51 2.96
N ASP A 156 12.14 -9.66 2.88
CA ASP A 156 12.89 -10.45 3.87
C ASP A 156 12.86 -9.83 5.27
N ASP A 157 12.73 -8.51 5.31
CA ASP A 157 12.67 -7.76 6.56
C ASP A 157 11.25 -7.73 7.15
N GLU A 158 10.20 -7.83 6.33
CA GLU A 158 8.84 -8.12 6.81
C GLU A 158 8.81 -9.43 7.62
N LEU A 159 9.54 -10.45 7.15
CA LEU A 159 9.69 -11.71 7.88
C LEU A 159 10.43 -11.52 9.22
N ARG A 160 11.46 -10.66 9.27
CA ARG A 160 12.20 -10.36 10.50
C ARG A 160 11.38 -9.55 11.52
N ARG A 161 10.15 -9.12 11.18
CA ARG A 161 9.29 -8.23 11.98
C ARG A 161 10.06 -6.99 12.44
N LEU A 162 10.88 -6.42 11.55
CA LEU A 162 11.45 -5.10 11.81
C LEU A 162 10.31 -4.08 11.87
N GLY A 163 10.47 -3.07 12.73
CA GLY A 163 9.41 -2.11 13.06
C GLY A 163 8.88 -1.37 11.83
N ASP A 164 7.70 -0.79 11.98
CA ASP A 164 7.01 -0.07 10.92
C ASP A 164 7.85 1.09 10.35
N SER A 165 8.22 0.97 9.06
CA SER A 165 9.12 1.86 8.29
C SER A 165 8.63 2.02 6.84
N PRO A 166 9.24 2.85 5.98
CA PRO A 166 8.82 2.94 4.58
C PRO A 166 9.17 1.69 3.78
N ASP A 167 10.32 1.08 4.06
CA ASP A 167 10.72 -0.17 3.40
C ASP A 167 9.91 -1.38 3.97
N HIS A 168 9.22 -1.22 5.13
CA HIS A 168 8.33 -2.21 5.79
C HIS A 168 7.05 -1.55 6.34
N PRO A 169 6.14 -1.07 5.48
CA PRO A 169 4.96 -0.37 5.95
C PRO A 169 4.01 -1.35 6.64
N VAL A 170 3.57 -1.01 7.86
CA VAL A 170 2.52 -1.76 8.56
C VAL A 170 1.33 -0.82 8.79
N PRO A 171 0.21 -1.00 8.07
CA PRO A 171 -0.08 -2.04 7.06
C PRO A 171 0.71 -1.86 5.76
N LEU A 172 0.81 -2.94 4.94
CA LEU A 172 1.49 -2.93 3.63
C LEU A 172 0.99 -1.79 2.74
N LEU A 173 -0.31 -1.53 2.83
CA LEU A 173 -0.99 -0.42 2.18
C LEU A 173 -2.23 -0.05 2.99
N SER A 174 -2.57 1.22 2.98
CA SER A 174 -3.90 1.68 3.39
C SER A 174 -4.51 2.63 2.37
N THR A 175 -5.82 2.58 2.19
CA THR A 175 -6.56 3.55 1.36
C THR A 175 -7.97 3.75 1.88
N PHE A 176 -8.68 4.71 1.30
CA PHE A 176 -10.05 5.04 1.69
C PHE A 176 -10.92 5.10 0.44
N LEU A 177 -12.05 4.41 0.49
CA LEU A 177 -13.00 4.32 -0.60
C LEU A 177 -14.16 5.26 -0.34
N MET A 178 -14.54 6.03 -1.36
CA MET A 178 -15.78 6.78 -1.36
C MET A 178 -16.95 5.82 -1.59
N ASP A 179 -18.10 6.09 -0.99
CA ASP A 179 -19.33 5.40 -1.33
C ASP A 179 -19.81 5.87 -2.73
N PRO A 180 -19.90 4.98 -3.74
CA PRO A 180 -20.44 5.36 -5.04
C PRO A 180 -21.87 5.91 -4.98
N ALA A 181 -22.66 5.55 -3.97
CA ALA A 181 -24.00 6.08 -3.78
C ALA A 181 -23.99 7.57 -3.41
N GLU A 182 -22.98 8.04 -2.67
CA GLU A 182 -22.81 9.44 -2.28
C GLU A 182 -22.22 10.30 -3.40
N LEU A 183 -21.59 9.67 -4.38
CA LEU A 183 -21.04 10.34 -5.56
C LEU A 183 -22.05 10.51 -6.69
N SER A 184 -23.26 9.93 -6.57
CA SER A 184 -24.27 9.99 -7.62
C SER A 184 -25.17 11.21 -7.51
N ASP A 185 -25.12 12.10 -8.52
CA ASP A 185 -26.01 13.25 -8.64
C ASP A 185 -27.39 12.89 -9.22
N THR A 186 -27.51 11.71 -9.86
CA THR A 186 -28.72 11.30 -10.61
C THR A 186 -29.67 10.43 -9.79
N GLY A 187 -29.25 9.98 -8.61
CA GLY A 187 -29.99 9.04 -7.76
C GLY A 187 -29.88 7.57 -8.19
N GLU A 188 -29.30 7.28 -9.36
CA GLU A 188 -28.90 5.93 -9.74
C GLU A 188 -27.58 5.60 -9.07
N VAL A 189 -27.54 4.52 -8.27
CA VAL A 189 -26.30 4.10 -7.61
C VAL A 189 -25.44 3.33 -8.62
N PRO A 190 -24.28 3.87 -9.05
CA PRO A 190 -23.42 3.17 -10.00
C PRO A 190 -22.91 1.86 -9.38
N HIS A 191 -22.80 0.82 -10.21
CA HIS A 191 -22.15 -0.44 -9.81
C HIS A 191 -22.76 -1.07 -8.55
N GLU A 192 -24.05 -0.86 -8.32
CA GLU A 192 -24.78 -1.33 -7.13
C GLU A 192 -24.15 -0.88 -5.79
N GLY A 193 -23.40 0.22 -5.81
CA GLY A 193 -22.74 0.78 -4.62
C GLY A 193 -21.35 0.20 -4.36
N ARG A 194 -20.80 -0.60 -5.28
CA ARG A 194 -19.44 -1.13 -5.14
C ARG A 194 -18.39 -0.10 -5.58
N ALA A 195 -17.41 0.16 -4.74
CA ALA A 195 -16.15 0.78 -5.13
C ALA A 195 -15.20 -0.30 -5.68
N ARG A 196 -14.37 0.05 -6.67
CA ARG A 196 -13.36 -0.84 -7.25
C ARG A 196 -11.96 -0.26 -7.07
N TYR A 197 -11.03 -1.09 -6.62
CA TYR A 197 -9.61 -0.76 -6.61
C TYR A 197 -8.77 -1.91 -7.16
N SER A 198 -7.55 -1.60 -7.60
CA SER A 198 -6.57 -2.60 -8.01
C SER A 198 -5.26 -2.45 -7.25
N LEU A 199 -4.66 -3.59 -6.94
CA LEU A 199 -3.36 -3.73 -6.31
C LEU A 199 -2.45 -4.47 -7.28
N VAL A 200 -1.51 -3.76 -7.89
CA VAL A 200 -0.43 -4.38 -8.66
C VAL A 200 0.66 -4.79 -7.68
N LEU A 201 1.08 -6.05 -7.73
CA LEU A 201 2.21 -6.57 -6.97
C LEU A 201 3.20 -7.21 -7.94
N ARG A 202 4.47 -6.84 -7.84
CA ARG A 202 5.56 -7.45 -8.62
C ARG A 202 6.70 -7.76 -7.69
N VAL A 203 7.31 -8.92 -7.86
CA VAL A 203 8.30 -9.46 -6.92
C VAL A 203 9.56 -9.77 -7.69
N SER A 204 10.70 -9.34 -7.15
CA SER A 204 12.00 -9.62 -7.73
C SER A 204 13.00 -10.03 -6.66
N LYS A 205 13.95 -10.85 -7.10
CA LYS A 205 15.10 -11.28 -6.33
C LYS A 205 16.34 -10.47 -6.73
N LEU A 206 17.07 -9.95 -5.75
CA LEU A 206 18.40 -9.36 -5.92
C LEU A 206 19.43 -10.32 -5.33
N ALA A 207 20.44 -10.69 -6.13
CA ALA A 207 21.56 -11.49 -5.68
C ALA A 207 22.79 -10.61 -5.45
N GLN A 208 23.50 -10.84 -4.36
CA GLN A 208 24.75 -10.19 -4.03
C GLN A 208 25.80 -11.27 -3.70
N ARG A 209 26.98 -11.20 -4.32
CA ARG A 209 28.13 -12.06 -4.02
C ARG A 209 29.32 -11.20 -3.63
N ASN A 210 29.95 -11.48 -2.49
CA ASN A 210 31.07 -10.68 -1.97
C ASN A 210 30.74 -9.18 -1.87
N SER A 211 29.54 -8.85 -1.39
CA SER A 211 29.02 -7.46 -1.30
C SER A 211 28.84 -6.72 -2.64
N ILE A 212 28.89 -7.40 -3.78
CA ILE A 212 28.65 -6.81 -5.10
C ILE A 212 27.40 -7.46 -5.70
N PHE A 213 26.52 -6.66 -6.30
CA PHE A 213 25.36 -7.20 -7.00
C PHE A 213 25.81 -8.14 -8.14
N ASP A 214 25.28 -9.35 -8.13
CA ASP A 214 25.56 -10.37 -9.12
C ASP A 214 24.39 -10.50 -10.08
N PHE A 215 24.61 -10.04 -11.32
CA PHE A 215 23.63 -10.02 -12.40
C PHE A 215 23.85 -11.15 -13.42
N SER A 216 24.73 -12.10 -13.13
CA SER A 216 25.12 -13.13 -14.09
C SER A 216 24.00 -14.12 -14.41
N ASP A 217 23.13 -14.41 -13.42
CA ASP A 217 22.13 -15.48 -13.48
C ASP A 217 20.67 -14.97 -13.38
N HIS A 218 20.44 -13.65 -13.40
CA HIS A 218 19.10 -13.05 -13.27
C HIS A 218 18.81 -11.97 -14.34
N LEU A 219 17.55 -11.86 -14.75
CA LEU A 219 17.07 -10.80 -15.64
C LEU A 219 16.51 -9.65 -14.79
N GLU A 220 17.35 -8.72 -14.40
CA GLU A 220 17.01 -7.62 -13.46
C GLU A 220 15.84 -6.71 -13.89
N GLN A 221 15.44 -6.75 -15.16
CA GLN A 221 14.31 -5.97 -15.70
C GLN A 221 13.03 -6.80 -15.82
N VAL A 222 13.07 -8.08 -15.45
CA VAL A 222 11.95 -9.01 -15.47
C VAL A 222 11.70 -9.46 -14.03
N PHE A 223 10.51 -9.15 -13.53
CA PHE A 223 10.09 -9.60 -12.21
C PHE A 223 9.89 -11.13 -12.21
N ASP A 224 10.33 -11.78 -11.14
CA ASP A 224 10.12 -13.22 -10.93
C ASP A 224 8.63 -13.58 -10.87
N TRP A 225 7.79 -12.65 -10.40
CA TRP A 225 6.34 -12.72 -10.52
C TRP A 225 5.71 -11.32 -10.59
N ALA A 226 4.61 -11.18 -11.33
CA ALA A 226 3.83 -9.94 -11.40
C ALA A 226 2.36 -10.23 -11.72
N ASP A 227 1.45 -9.62 -10.97
CA ASP A 227 0.01 -9.67 -11.24
C ASP A 227 -0.71 -8.44 -10.67
N SER A 228 -2.01 -8.32 -10.95
CA SER A 228 -2.89 -7.29 -10.41
C SER A 228 -4.09 -7.94 -9.75
N LEU A 229 -4.27 -7.72 -8.46
CA LEU A 229 -5.51 -8.07 -7.77
C LEU A 229 -6.53 -6.95 -7.99
N ILE A 230 -7.71 -7.26 -8.47
CA ILE A 230 -8.83 -6.32 -8.59
C ILE A 230 -9.85 -6.70 -7.52
N VAL A 231 -10.34 -5.72 -6.79
CA VAL A 231 -11.33 -5.94 -5.73
C VAL A 231 -12.48 -4.95 -5.90
N ASP A 232 -13.69 -5.49 -6.01
CA ASP A 232 -14.91 -4.72 -5.78
C ASP A 232 -15.36 -4.88 -4.33
N VAL A 233 -15.69 -3.76 -3.68
CA VAL A 233 -16.15 -3.72 -2.30
C VAL A 233 -17.36 -2.82 -2.22
N GLY A 234 -18.41 -3.25 -1.54
CA GLY A 234 -19.59 -2.43 -1.30
C GLY A 234 -20.50 -3.00 -0.23
N PRO A 235 -21.62 -2.32 0.06
CA PRO A 235 -22.62 -2.85 0.98
C PRO A 235 -23.21 -4.15 0.45
N ASN A 236 -23.51 -5.09 1.35
CA ASN A 236 -24.26 -6.28 1.03
C ASN A 236 -25.72 -5.94 0.68
N ALA A 237 -26.45 -6.89 0.08
CA ALA A 237 -27.80 -6.67 -0.45
C ALA A 237 -28.82 -6.15 0.59
N ASP A 238 -28.69 -6.54 1.86
CA ASP A 238 -29.53 -6.08 2.98
C ASP A 238 -28.97 -4.83 3.70
N ARG A 239 -27.83 -4.30 3.27
CA ARG A 239 -27.13 -3.12 3.80
C ARG A 239 -26.79 -3.21 5.30
N THR A 240 -26.54 -4.41 5.79
CA THR A 240 -26.13 -4.68 7.17
C THR A 240 -24.61 -4.90 7.32
N GLY A 241 -23.89 -4.98 6.21
CA GLY A 241 -22.43 -5.14 6.20
C GLY A 241 -21.80 -4.94 4.83
N ILE A 242 -20.55 -5.36 4.70
CA ILE A 242 -19.73 -5.20 3.49
C ILE A 242 -19.46 -6.55 2.84
N GLU A 243 -19.56 -6.59 1.52
CA GLU A 243 -19.15 -7.69 0.65
C GLU A 243 -17.95 -7.28 -0.19
N ALA A 244 -17.05 -8.23 -0.43
CA ALA A 244 -15.89 -8.03 -1.30
C ALA A 244 -15.81 -9.14 -2.34
N TYR A 245 -15.42 -8.77 -3.56
CA TYR A 245 -15.28 -9.63 -4.72
C TYR A 245 -13.86 -9.47 -5.31
N PRO A 246 -12.87 -10.18 -4.75
CA PRO A 246 -11.50 -10.14 -5.24
C PRO A 246 -11.26 -11.13 -6.38
N ALA A 247 -10.52 -10.70 -7.41
CA ALA A 247 -10.03 -11.61 -8.45
C ALA A 247 -8.66 -11.15 -9.00
N TRP A 248 -7.75 -12.10 -9.20
CA TRP A 248 -6.48 -11.85 -9.87
C TRP A 248 -6.71 -11.64 -11.37
N ASN A 249 -6.14 -10.57 -11.92
CA ASN A 249 -6.34 -10.18 -13.32
C ASN A 249 -5.87 -11.26 -14.31
N SER A 250 -4.80 -12.00 -13.97
CA SER A 250 -4.34 -13.16 -14.75
C SER A 250 -5.39 -14.27 -14.90
N SER A 251 -6.40 -14.29 -14.04
CA SER A 251 -7.50 -15.27 -14.04
C SER A 251 -8.77 -14.75 -14.71
N ILE A 252 -8.79 -13.51 -15.22
CA ILE A 252 -9.99 -12.91 -15.84
C ILE A 252 -10.02 -13.17 -17.34
N GLY A 253 -11.15 -13.74 -17.80
CA GLY A 253 -11.41 -14.05 -19.21
C GLY A 253 -11.97 -12.87 -20.00
N GLY A 254 -11.19 -11.80 -20.19
CA GLY A 254 -11.55 -10.67 -21.05
C GLY A 254 -11.25 -9.29 -20.47
N PRO A 255 -11.77 -8.22 -21.10
CA PRO A 255 -11.61 -6.85 -20.61
C PRO A 255 -12.28 -6.65 -19.24
N ILE A 256 -11.52 -6.14 -18.27
CA ILE A 256 -11.94 -6.02 -16.86
C ILE A 256 -13.10 -5.03 -16.63
N ASP A 257 -13.36 -4.13 -17.58
CA ASP A 257 -14.49 -3.19 -17.57
C ASP A 257 -15.81 -3.85 -17.96
N GLY A 258 -15.77 -5.05 -18.56
CA GLY A 258 -16.95 -5.84 -18.90
C GLY A 258 -17.58 -6.62 -17.74
N PHE A 259 -16.97 -6.60 -16.54
CA PHE A 259 -17.40 -7.42 -15.41
C PHE A 259 -17.66 -6.56 -14.17
N ASP A 260 -18.80 -6.77 -13.52
CA ASP A 260 -19.17 -6.09 -12.27
C ASP A 260 -20.15 -6.96 -11.43
N PRO A 261 -19.71 -7.60 -10.34
CA PRO A 261 -18.33 -7.56 -9.81
C PRO A 261 -17.32 -8.29 -10.69
N ILE A 262 -16.03 -8.04 -10.47
CA ILE A 262 -14.92 -8.56 -11.27
C ILE A 262 -14.88 -10.09 -11.31
N THR A 263 -15.38 -10.75 -10.27
CA THR A 263 -15.49 -12.21 -10.17
C THR A 263 -16.40 -12.83 -11.24
N GLN A 264 -17.26 -12.04 -11.90
CA GLN A 264 -18.01 -12.50 -13.08
C GLN A 264 -17.12 -12.82 -14.29
N GLY A 265 -15.91 -12.27 -14.32
CA GLY A 265 -14.93 -12.54 -15.36
C GLY A 265 -14.11 -13.81 -15.14
N LEU A 266 -14.30 -14.53 -14.03
CA LEU A 266 -13.62 -15.79 -13.79
C LEU A 266 -14.17 -16.89 -14.73
N PRO A 267 -13.33 -17.83 -15.22
CA PRO A 267 -13.76 -18.94 -16.07
C PRO A 267 -14.93 -19.74 -15.49
N ASP A 268 -14.94 -19.89 -14.16
CA ASP A 268 -15.94 -20.64 -13.41
C ASP A 268 -16.84 -19.72 -12.58
N ALA A 269 -17.20 -18.55 -13.12
CA ALA A 269 -18.00 -17.53 -12.43
C ALA A 269 -19.31 -18.07 -11.82
N GLY A 270 -19.92 -19.11 -12.42
CA GLY A 270 -21.12 -19.76 -11.85
C GLY A 270 -20.91 -20.35 -10.45
N GLU A 271 -19.67 -20.73 -10.10
CA GLU A 271 -19.30 -21.29 -8.79
C GLU A 271 -18.55 -20.27 -7.92
N HIS A 272 -17.75 -19.39 -8.55
CA HIS A 272 -16.82 -18.50 -7.87
C HIS A 272 -17.26 -17.03 -7.80
N ASN A 273 -18.41 -16.67 -8.38
CA ASN A 273 -19.01 -15.35 -8.19
C ASN A 273 -19.76 -15.26 -6.85
N THR A 274 -19.04 -15.53 -5.76
CA THR A 274 -19.54 -15.36 -4.40
C THR A 274 -18.64 -14.38 -3.66
N PRO A 275 -19.20 -13.43 -2.90
CA PRO A 275 -18.37 -12.54 -2.11
C PRO A 275 -17.59 -13.36 -1.08
N VAL A 276 -16.35 -12.95 -0.81
CA VAL A 276 -15.60 -13.54 0.30
C VAL A 276 -16.33 -13.26 1.60
N LYS A 277 -16.55 -14.31 2.40
CA LYS A 277 -17.16 -14.20 3.72
C LYS A 277 -16.23 -13.42 4.62
N ALA A 278 -16.53 -12.14 4.83
CA ALA A 278 -15.81 -11.36 5.81
C ALA A 278 -16.27 -11.74 7.22
N GLY A 279 -15.33 -12.12 8.09
CA GLY A 279 -15.62 -12.20 9.52
C GLY A 279 -15.80 -10.79 10.06
N ARG A 280 -16.94 -10.49 10.69
CA ARG A 280 -17.15 -9.23 11.42
C ARG A 280 -16.71 -9.43 12.88
N SER A 281 -15.70 -8.68 13.31
CA SER A 281 -15.33 -8.50 14.71
C SER A 281 -15.18 -7.01 14.94
N ASP A 282 -15.86 -6.46 15.95
CA ASP A 282 -15.70 -5.05 16.34
C ASP A 282 -15.86 -4.09 15.13
N GLU A 283 -16.97 -4.24 14.40
CA GLU A 283 -17.33 -3.39 13.23
C GLU A 283 -16.35 -3.42 12.06
N THR A 284 -15.39 -4.34 12.13
CA THR A 284 -14.35 -4.52 11.14
C THR A 284 -14.59 -5.80 10.36
N TRP A 285 -14.61 -5.71 9.03
CA TRP A 285 -14.69 -6.84 8.11
C TRP A 285 -13.30 -7.30 7.71
N ARG A 286 -13.02 -8.60 7.87
CA ARG A 286 -11.73 -9.19 7.49
C ARG A 286 -11.89 -10.33 6.50
N PHE A 287 -11.07 -10.33 5.46
CA PHE A 287 -10.94 -11.44 4.52
C PHE A 287 -9.50 -11.58 4.04
N SER A 288 -9.20 -12.67 3.34
CA SER A 288 -7.88 -12.90 2.76
C SER A 288 -7.99 -13.46 1.36
N VAL A 289 -7.04 -13.10 0.50
CA VAL A 289 -6.92 -13.58 -0.87
C VAL A 289 -5.57 -14.29 -1.01
N PRO A 290 -5.54 -15.61 -1.28
CA PRO A 290 -4.30 -16.31 -1.57
C PRO A 290 -3.57 -15.67 -2.76
N LEU A 291 -2.23 -15.55 -2.68
CA LEU A 291 -1.44 -15.27 -3.87
C LEU A 291 -1.63 -16.39 -4.90
N PRO A 292 -1.50 -16.18 -6.22
CA PRO A 292 -1.63 -17.26 -7.20
C PRO A 292 -0.63 -18.41 -6.96
N ASP A 293 -0.98 -19.64 -7.35
CA ASP A 293 -0.13 -20.82 -7.13
C ASP A 293 1.29 -20.64 -7.70
N VAL A 294 1.39 -20.00 -8.86
CA VAL A 294 2.68 -19.66 -9.50
C VAL A 294 3.52 -18.70 -8.66
N ALA A 295 2.90 -17.75 -7.96
CA ALA A 295 3.59 -16.83 -7.05
C ALA A 295 4.11 -17.60 -5.83
N ARG A 296 3.28 -18.46 -5.24
CA ARG A 296 3.65 -19.29 -4.06
C ARG A 296 4.73 -20.33 -4.33
N LYS A 297 5.25 -20.43 -5.57
CA LYS A 297 6.46 -21.21 -5.90
C LYS A 297 7.76 -20.43 -5.71
N LEU A 298 7.71 -19.12 -5.51
CA LEU A 298 8.89 -18.32 -5.15
C LEU A 298 9.33 -18.63 -3.72
N GLU A 299 10.63 -18.69 -3.48
CA GLU A 299 11.21 -19.11 -2.19
C GLU A 299 10.83 -18.20 -1.01
N ILE A 300 10.50 -16.93 -1.28
CA ILE A 300 10.04 -15.96 -0.28
C ILE A 300 8.59 -16.18 0.16
N PHE A 301 7.80 -16.90 -0.64
CA PHE A 301 6.39 -17.16 -0.35
C PHE A 301 6.20 -18.61 0.11
N GLY A 302 5.62 -18.78 1.30
CA GLY A 302 5.16 -20.08 1.76
C GLY A 302 3.88 -20.54 1.09
N ASP A 303 3.51 -21.81 1.29
CA ASP A 303 2.31 -22.42 0.71
C ASP A 303 1.01 -21.68 1.05
N ASN A 304 1.01 -20.94 2.16
CA ASN A 304 -0.13 -20.18 2.68
C ASN A 304 -0.02 -18.66 2.41
N ALA A 305 0.89 -18.22 1.55
CA ALA A 305 1.09 -16.80 1.26
C ALA A 305 -0.19 -16.15 0.70
N ARG A 306 -0.59 -15.03 1.31
CA ARG A 306 -1.87 -14.36 1.05
C ARG A 306 -1.81 -12.87 1.35
N LEU A 307 -2.64 -12.11 0.67
CA LEU A 307 -2.98 -10.76 1.07
C LEU A 307 -4.13 -10.81 2.08
N THR A 308 -4.01 -10.07 3.17
CA THR A 308 -5.07 -9.89 4.16
C THR A 308 -5.68 -8.51 4.03
N PHE A 309 -6.98 -8.42 4.25
CA PHE A 309 -7.75 -7.20 4.10
C PHE A 309 -8.54 -6.94 5.36
N GLN A 310 -8.48 -5.70 5.83
CA GLN A 310 -9.29 -5.17 6.89
C GLN A 310 -10.06 -3.98 6.33
N ILE A 311 -11.40 -4.04 6.42
CA ILE A 311 -12.29 -2.98 5.98
C ILE A 311 -13.10 -2.50 7.17
N GLU A 312 -13.17 -1.19 7.34
CA GLU A 312 -13.95 -0.51 8.38
C GLU A 312 -14.86 0.52 7.72
N ASP A 313 -16.12 0.59 8.16
CA ASP A 313 -17.07 1.64 7.78
C ASP A 313 -16.94 2.75 8.82
N ARG A 314 -16.51 3.94 8.40
CA ARG A 314 -16.19 5.06 9.28
C ARG A 314 -17.43 5.83 9.75
N ASP A 315 -18.59 5.52 9.18
CA ASP A 315 -19.88 6.09 9.55
C ASP A 315 -20.73 5.14 10.43
N ALA A 316 -20.21 3.95 10.77
CA ALA A 316 -20.91 2.94 11.58
C ALA A 316 -21.01 3.30 13.06
#